data_AF-A0A847F4W3-F1
#
_entry.id   AF-A0A847F4W3-F1
#
_cell.length_a   1.000
_cell.length_b   1.000
_cell.length_c   1.000
_cell.angle_alpha   90.00
_cell.angle_beta   90.00
_cell.angle_gamma   90.00
#
_symmetry.space_group_name_H-M   'P 1'
#
loop_
_entity.id
_entity.type
_entity.pdbx_description
1 polymer ?
#
loop_
_entity_poly.entity_id
_entity_poly.type
_entity_poly.pdbx_seq_one_letter_code
_entity_poly.pdbx_strand_id
1 'polypeptide(L)'
;MMARRLRPAAALGQALDEDDLCAEGRVAVLEGLATYQHYGISEKAWVRTRIRQRMIDAIRKLDLRSRDEMSLAVRQANGEPLGADEYERGRVIQARRLISLDFGTDESPPLVERLESQDLLPAEEHLDQRIQLARLRAAISALPDRQRQAVELGLFSGLSLR
;
A
#
# COMPACT_ATOMS: atom_id res chain seq x y z
N MET A 1 25.10 -20.06 -8.95
CA MET A 1 24.02 -19.30 -9.63
C MET A 1 22.69 -19.44 -8.86
N MET A 2 22.60 -18.88 -7.64
CA MET A 2 21.36 -18.97 -6.82
C MET A 2 20.40 -17.80 -7.04
N ALA A 3 20.88 -16.65 -7.54
CA ALA A 3 20.06 -15.49 -7.89
C ALA A 3 18.96 -15.81 -8.91
N ARG A 4 19.21 -16.75 -9.84
CA ARG A 4 18.21 -17.15 -10.86
C ARG A 4 16.93 -17.80 -10.31
N ARG A 5 16.94 -18.37 -9.10
CA ARG A 5 15.74 -18.95 -8.45
C ARG A 5 15.03 -17.97 -7.52
N LEU A 6 15.65 -16.84 -7.23
CA LEU A 6 15.05 -15.68 -6.59
C LEU A 6 14.95 -14.57 -7.63
N ARG A 7 14.50 -14.88 -8.87
CA ARG A 7 14.14 -13.81 -9.80
C ARG A 7 13.06 -13.00 -9.09
N PRO A 8 13.34 -11.77 -8.65
CA PRO A 8 12.29 -10.89 -8.22
C PRO A 8 11.51 -10.70 -9.51
N ALA A 9 10.25 -11.10 -9.51
CA ALA A 9 9.40 -10.69 -10.59
C ALA A 9 9.24 -9.18 -10.43
N ALA A 10 10.16 -8.41 -11.02
CA ALA A 10 10.09 -6.96 -11.09
C ALA A 10 8.75 -6.53 -11.73
N ALA A 11 8.16 -7.41 -12.56
CA ALA A 11 6.80 -7.32 -13.07
C ALA A 11 5.68 -7.37 -11.99
N LEU A 12 6.01 -7.64 -10.71
CA LEU A 12 5.04 -7.84 -9.61
C LEU A 12 5.18 -6.83 -8.46
N GLY A 13 5.89 -5.72 -8.65
CA GLY A 13 5.86 -4.58 -7.72
C GLY A 13 6.68 -4.74 -6.44
N GLN A 14 7.77 -5.51 -6.46
CA GLN A 14 8.75 -5.46 -5.38
C GLN A 14 9.61 -4.20 -5.52
N ALA A 15 9.81 -3.47 -4.42
CA ALA A 15 10.57 -2.23 -4.39
C ALA A 15 12.11 -2.43 -4.47
N LEU A 16 12.60 -3.67 -4.43
CA LEU A 16 14.04 -3.98 -4.51
C LEU A 16 14.36 -4.56 -5.88
N ASP A 17 15.35 -3.99 -6.55
CA ASP A 17 15.90 -4.53 -7.78
C ASP A 17 17.04 -5.54 -7.50
N GLU A 18 17.68 -6.03 -8.57
CA GLU A 18 18.78 -7.00 -8.45
C GLU A 18 20.01 -6.39 -7.77
N ASP A 19 20.28 -5.10 -7.98
CA ASP A 19 21.43 -4.40 -7.45
C ASP A 19 21.28 -4.15 -5.95
N ASP A 20 20.08 -3.81 -5.50
CA ASP A 20 19.72 -3.69 -4.09
C ASP A 20 19.92 -5.02 -3.35
N LEU A 21 19.42 -6.13 -3.91
CA LEU A 21 19.60 -7.46 -3.33
C LEU A 21 21.08 -7.87 -3.32
N CYS A 22 21.85 -7.52 -4.35
CA CYS A 22 23.28 -7.72 -4.38
C CYS A 22 24.00 -6.89 -3.30
N ALA A 23 23.59 -5.65 -3.05
CA ALA A 23 24.13 -4.81 -2.00
C ALA A 23 23.88 -5.43 -0.60
N GLU A 24 22.64 -5.84 -0.30
CA GLU A 24 22.31 -6.55 0.94
C GLU A 24 23.11 -7.86 1.08
N GLY A 25 23.29 -8.59 -0.02
CA GLY A 25 24.11 -9.80 -0.06
C GLY A 25 25.59 -9.53 0.28
N ARG A 26 26.17 -8.44 -0.23
CA ARG A 26 27.55 -8.04 0.07
C ARG A 26 27.74 -7.73 1.55
N VAL A 27 26.80 -7.00 2.16
CA VAL A 27 26.81 -6.72 3.61
C VAL A 27 26.77 -8.03 4.40
N ALA A 28 25.86 -8.94 4.04
CA ALA A 28 25.73 -10.23 4.71
C ALA A 28 26.98 -11.12 4.60
N VAL A 29 27.74 -11.01 3.51
CA VAL A 29 29.05 -11.69 3.38
C VAL A 29 30.02 -11.20 4.43
N LEU A 30 30.18 -9.88 4.54
CA LEU A 30 31.12 -9.27 5.47
C LEU A 30 30.75 -9.61 6.93
N GLU A 31 29.48 -9.48 7.29
CA GLU A 31 28.98 -9.85 8.62
C GLU A 31 29.13 -11.35 8.90
N GLY A 32 28.88 -12.19 7.88
CA GLY A 32 28.98 -13.64 7.98
C GLY A 32 30.42 -14.11 8.22
N LEU A 33 31.39 -13.52 7.52
CA LEU A 33 32.81 -13.80 7.70
C LEU A 33 33.31 -13.30 9.05
N ALA A 34 32.91 -12.09 9.46
CA ALA A 34 33.32 -11.50 10.75
C ALA A 34 32.86 -12.32 11.97
N THR A 35 31.80 -13.12 11.83
CA THR A 35 31.20 -13.90 12.92
C THR A 35 31.40 -15.41 12.79
N TYR A 36 32.14 -15.87 11.78
CA TYR A 36 32.38 -17.30 11.60
C TYR A 36 33.46 -17.81 12.57
N GLN A 37 33.14 -18.83 13.36
CA GLN A 37 34.04 -19.41 14.37
C GLN A 37 34.22 -20.93 14.20
N HIS A 38 34.25 -21.43 12.96
CA HIS A 38 34.52 -22.86 12.67
C HIS A 38 33.56 -23.84 13.37
N TYR A 39 32.24 -23.62 13.25
CA TYR A 39 31.17 -24.43 13.84
C TYR A 39 30.98 -25.84 13.24
N GLY A 40 32.03 -26.47 12.71
CA GLY A 40 31.93 -27.78 12.05
C GLY A 40 31.16 -27.77 10.72
N ILE A 41 30.86 -26.60 10.17
CA ILE A 41 30.29 -26.42 8.83
C ILE A 41 31.21 -25.55 7.99
N SER A 42 31.25 -25.78 6.67
CA SER A 42 32.08 -24.96 5.79
C SER A 42 31.68 -23.48 5.84
N GLU A 43 32.67 -22.60 5.84
CA GLU A 43 32.47 -21.15 5.79
C GLU A 43 31.54 -20.74 4.64
N LYS A 44 31.73 -21.34 3.46
CA LYS A 44 30.87 -21.12 2.30
C LYS A 44 29.39 -21.44 2.59
N ALA A 45 29.11 -22.54 3.29
CA ALA A 45 27.75 -22.91 3.65
C ALA A 45 27.18 -21.94 4.70
N TRP A 46 27.98 -21.54 5.68
CA TRP A 46 27.63 -20.56 6.70
C TRP A 46 27.24 -19.21 6.08
N VAL A 47 28.13 -18.63 5.27
CA VAL A 47 27.92 -17.33 4.63
C VAL A 47 26.73 -17.36 3.68
N ARG A 48 26.57 -18.43 2.88
CA ARG A 48 25.42 -18.57 1.96
C ARG A 48 24.07 -18.51 2.68
N THR A 49 23.97 -19.14 3.84
CA THR A 49 22.73 -19.14 4.63
C THR A 49 22.40 -17.73 5.12
N ARG A 50 23.41 -16.96 5.56
CA ARG A 50 23.23 -15.57 6.00
C ARG A 50 22.87 -14.62 4.87
N ILE A 51 23.52 -14.72 3.70
CA ILE A 51 23.13 -13.95 2.51
C ILE A 51 21.65 -14.17 2.21
N ARG A 52 21.20 -15.43 2.17
CA ARG A 52 19.81 -15.76 1.88
C ARG A 52 18.86 -15.18 2.91
N GLN A 53 19.20 -15.29 4.19
CA GLN A 53 18.39 -14.75 5.28
C GLN A 53 18.26 -13.22 5.17
N ARG A 54 19.38 -12.53 4.95
CA ARG A 54 19.41 -11.06 4.79
C ARG A 54 18.55 -10.60 3.61
N MET A 55 18.66 -11.25 2.46
CA MET A 55 17.82 -10.94 1.29
C MET A 55 16.33 -11.15 1.58
N ILE A 56 15.96 -12.23 2.28
CA ILE A 56 14.57 -12.50 2.68
C ILE A 56 14.08 -11.39 3.63
N ASP A 57 14.89 -10.99 4.59
CA ASP A 57 14.52 -9.97 5.57
C ASP A 57 14.40 -8.59 4.93
N ALA A 58 15.27 -8.26 3.97
CA ALA A 58 15.17 -7.03 3.17
C ALA A 58 13.87 -6.98 2.36
N ILE A 59 13.51 -8.08 1.69
CA ILE A 59 12.25 -8.20 0.96
C ILE A 59 11.06 -8.03 1.91
N ARG A 60 11.09 -8.70 3.08
CA ARG A 60 10.01 -8.63 4.07
C ARG A 60 9.84 -7.26 4.69
N LYS A 61 10.93 -6.51 4.89
CA LYS A 61 10.87 -5.16 5.46
C LYS A 61 10.04 -4.20 4.61
N LEU A 62 10.02 -4.42 3.29
CA LEU A 62 9.28 -3.59 2.33
C LEU A 62 7.92 -4.19 1.97
N ASP A 63 7.66 -5.43 2.37
CA ASP A 63 6.39 -6.10 2.15
C ASP A 63 5.42 -5.76 3.30
N LEU A 64 4.34 -5.05 2.97
CA LEU A 64 3.32 -4.66 3.95
C LEU A 64 2.40 -5.82 4.35
N ARG A 65 2.52 -6.98 3.70
CA ARG A 65 1.67 -8.15 3.93
C ARG A 65 2.10 -8.92 5.17
N SER A 66 1.11 -9.48 5.87
CA SER A 66 1.38 -10.39 6.99
C SER A 66 1.96 -11.71 6.49
N ARG A 67 2.58 -12.48 7.40
CA ARG A 67 3.12 -13.81 7.09
C ARG A 67 2.06 -14.77 6.57
N ASP A 68 0.86 -14.74 7.15
CA ASP A 68 -0.25 -15.61 6.77
C ASP A 68 -0.79 -15.25 5.40
N GLU A 69 -0.86 -13.94 5.09
CA GLU A 69 -1.23 -13.43 3.78
C GLU A 69 -0.24 -13.89 2.69
N MET A 70 1.06 -13.83 2.99
CA MET A 70 2.11 -14.30 2.09
C MET A 70 2.05 -15.81 1.86
N SER A 71 1.81 -16.59 2.92
CA SER A 71 1.63 -18.04 2.84
C SER A 71 0.44 -18.40 1.94
N LEU A 72 -0.70 -17.73 2.14
CA LEU A 72 -1.90 -17.93 1.33
C LEU A 72 -1.66 -17.56 -0.14
N ALA A 73 -0.98 -16.44 -0.41
CA ALA A 73 -0.64 -16.03 -1.76
C ALA A 73 0.26 -17.05 -2.49
N VAL A 74 1.22 -17.66 -1.80
CA VAL A 74 2.08 -18.73 -2.35
C VAL A 74 1.28 -19.99 -2.66
N ARG A 75 0.42 -20.44 -1.72
CA ARG A 75 -0.44 -21.61 -1.93
C ARG A 75 -1.36 -21.42 -3.15
N GLN A 76 -1.97 -20.24 -3.27
CA GLN A 76 -2.81 -19.90 -4.42
C GLN A 76 -2.01 -19.84 -5.74
N ALA A 77 -0.81 -19.25 -5.73
CA ALA A 77 0.05 -19.19 -6.93
C ALA A 77 0.54 -20.57 -7.37
N ASN A 78 0.71 -21.51 -6.43
CA ASN A 78 1.04 -22.91 -6.71
C ASN A 78 -0.16 -23.74 -7.16
N GLY A 79 -1.36 -23.16 -7.21
CA GLY A 79 -2.59 -23.87 -7.62
C GLY A 79 -3.10 -24.88 -6.60
N GLU A 80 -2.78 -24.71 -5.31
CA GLU A 80 -3.34 -25.57 -4.26
C GLU A 80 -4.87 -25.40 -4.17
N PRO A 81 -5.61 -26.48 -3.86
CA PRO A 81 -7.04 -26.38 -3.63
C PRO A 81 -7.29 -25.58 -2.34
N LEU A 82 -7.85 -24.39 -2.49
CA LEU A 82 -8.24 -23.47 -1.42
C LEU A 82 -9.77 -23.44 -1.31
N GLY A 83 -10.29 -23.21 -0.10
CA GLY A 83 -11.71 -22.91 0.08
C GLY A 83 -12.12 -21.61 -0.63
N ALA A 84 -13.41 -21.42 -0.91
CA ALA A 84 -13.91 -20.22 -1.60
C ALA A 84 -13.47 -18.92 -0.91
N ASP A 85 -13.62 -18.84 0.41
CA ASP A 85 -13.23 -17.69 1.23
C ASP A 85 -11.70 -17.44 1.21
N GLU A 86 -10.91 -18.51 1.25
CA GLU A 86 -9.45 -18.43 1.18
C GLU A 86 -8.97 -17.98 -0.20
N TYR A 87 -9.63 -18.43 -1.26
CA TYR A 87 -9.34 -18.03 -2.63
C TYR A 87 -9.65 -16.55 -2.86
N GLU A 88 -10.78 -16.07 -2.34
CA GLU A 88 -11.15 -14.65 -2.41
C GLU A 88 -10.18 -13.78 -1.61
N ARG A 89 -9.86 -14.16 -0.37
CA ARG A 89 -8.83 -13.46 0.44
C ARG A 89 -7.49 -13.44 -0.27
N GLY A 90 -7.04 -14.58 -0.80
CA GLY A 90 -5.80 -14.67 -1.55
C GLY A 90 -5.78 -13.74 -2.77
N ARG A 91 -6.91 -13.64 -3.49
CA ARG A 91 -7.06 -12.71 -4.62
C ARG A 91 -6.92 -11.25 -4.18
N VAL A 92 -7.57 -10.86 -3.08
CA VAL A 92 -7.47 -9.50 -2.52
C VAL A 92 -6.04 -9.19 -2.08
N ILE A 93 -5.37 -10.14 -1.42
CA ILE A 93 -3.96 -10.00 -1.00
C ILE A 93 -3.04 -9.84 -2.21
N GLN A 94 -3.28 -10.58 -3.29
CA GLN A 94 -2.53 -10.41 -4.54
C GLN A 94 -2.86 -9.08 -5.23
N ALA A 95 -4.08 -8.55 -5.08
CA ALA A 95 -4.50 -7.26 -5.62
C ALA A 95 -3.94 -6.07 -4.83
N ARG A 96 -3.58 -6.23 -3.54
CA ARG A 96 -2.89 -5.20 -2.72
C ARG A 96 -1.44 -4.93 -3.16
N ARG A 97 -1.05 -5.35 -4.36
CA ARG A 97 0.24 -4.99 -4.95
C ARG A 97 0.23 -3.51 -5.27
N LEU A 98 1.30 -2.81 -4.87
CA LEU A 98 1.56 -1.46 -5.33
C LEU A 98 1.90 -1.55 -6.83
N ILE A 99 1.05 -0.94 -7.66
CA ILE A 99 1.28 -0.76 -9.09
C ILE A 99 1.57 0.71 -9.30
N SER A 100 2.57 1.03 -10.14
CA SER A 100 2.82 2.42 -10.51
C SER A 100 1.58 2.99 -11.20
N LEU A 101 1.18 4.20 -10.81
CA LEU A 101 0.09 4.91 -11.48
C LEU A 101 0.45 5.27 -12.93
N ASP A 102 1.76 5.35 -13.23
CA ASP A 102 2.29 5.57 -14.57
C ASP A 102 2.36 4.29 -15.40
N PHE A 103 1.98 3.14 -14.82
CA PHE A 103 1.97 1.88 -15.56
C PHE A 103 0.87 1.92 -16.63
N GLY A 104 1.30 1.89 -17.89
CA GLY A 104 0.46 1.70 -19.08
C GLY A 104 1.03 0.60 -19.96
N THR A 105 0.20 0.04 -20.83
CA THR A 105 0.65 -0.84 -21.92
C THR A 105 0.54 -0.06 -23.24
N ASP A 106 1.16 -0.54 -24.33
CA ASP A 106 1.03 0.12 -25.64
C ASP A 106 -0.45 0.27 -26.10
N GLU A 107 -1.34 -0.56 -25.56
CA GLU A 107 -2.77 -0.60 -25.85
C GLU A 107 -3.65 0.09 -24.79
N SER A 108 -3.09 0.54 -23.66
CA SER A 108 -3.87 1.14 -22.57
C SER A 108 -3.14 2.31 -21.93
N PRO A 109 -3.82 3.48 -21.80
CA PRO A 109 -3.23 4.63 -21.15
C PRO A 109 -2.87 4.32 -19.69
N PRO A 110 -1.94 5.11 -19.10
CA PRO A 110 -1.52 4.95 -17.72
C PRO A 110 -2.70 4.86 -16.74
N LEU A 111 -2.54 4.07 -15.67
CA LEU A 111 -3.56 3.90 -14.63
C LEU A 111 -4.07 5.23 -14.07
N VAL A 112 -3.20 6.25 -13.92
CA VAL A 112 -3.59 7.58 -13.44
C VAL A 112 -4.68 8.24 -14.28
N GLU A 113 -4.67 8.04 -15.60
CA GLU A 113 -5.66 8.62 -16.52
C GLU A 113 -6.99 7.85 -16.49
N ARG A 114 -6.96 6.61 -15.99
CA ARG A 114 -8.11 5.72 -15.90
C ARG A 114 -8.80 5.76 -14.55
N LEU A 115 -8.15 6.33 -13.53
CA LEU A 115 -8.73 6.47 -12.21
C LEU A 115 -9.69 7.65 -12.19
N GLU A 116 -10.96 7.35 -11.94
CA GLU A 116 -11.96 8.38 -11.71
C GLU A 116 -11.68 9.05 -10.35
N SER A 117 -11.64 10.37 -10.34
CA SER A 117 -11.53 11.15 -9.11
C SER A 117 -12.81 11.00 -8.29
N GLN A 118 -12.74 10.23 -7.21
CA GLN A 118 -13.86 10.02 -6.28
C GLN A 118 -14.20 11.27 -5.45
N ASP A 119 -13.30 12.26 -5.42
CA ASP A 119 -13.49 13.51 -4.67
C ASP A 119 -14.33 14.57 -5.40
N LEU A 120 -14.73 14.31 -6.65
CA LEU A 120 -15.63 15.19 -7.36
C LEU A 120 -17.07 14.83 -7.00
N LEU A 121 -17.65 15.59 -6.07
CA LEU A 121 -19.11 15.61 -5.90
C LEU A 121 -19.74 15.91 -7.27
N PRO A 122 -20.79 15.17 -7.68
CA PRO A 122 -21.53 15.48 -8.90
C PRO A 122 -21.95 16.95 -8.93
N ALA A 123 -21.91 17.57 -10.11
CA ALA A 123 -22.25 18.99 -10.26
C ALA A 123 -23.66 19.33 -9.73
N GLU A 124 -24.59 18.36 -9.80
CA GLU A 124 -25.94 18.45 -9.24
C GLU A 124 -25.92 18.57 -7.71
N GLU A 125 -25.11 17.77 -7.01
CA GLU A 125 -24.96 17.85 -5.56
C GLU A 125 -24.35 19.18 -5.12
N HIS A 126 -23.38 19.70 -5.89
CA HIS A 126 -22.85 21.04 -5.67
C HIS A 126 -23.91 22.14 -5.85
N LEU A 127 -24.78 22.03 -6.85
CA LEU A 127 -25.88 22.97 -7.06
C LEU A 127 -26.89 22.91 -5.91
N ASP A 128 -27.25 21.71 -5.47
CA ASP A 128 -28.17 21.49 -4.35
C ASP A 128 -27.63 22.07 -3.05
N GLN A 129 -26.35 21.85 -2.74
CA GLN A 129 -25.69 22.47 -1.58
C GLN A 129 -25.75 23.99 -1.65
N ARG A 130 -25.53 24.59 -2.83
CA ARG A 130 -25.63 26.05 -3.00
C ARG A 130 -27.05 26.56 -2.79
N ILE A 131 -28.07 25.87 -3.31
CA ILE A 131 -29.47 26.22 -3.11
C ILE A 131 -29.86 26.11 -1.64
N GLN A 132 -29.47 25.01 -0.97
CA GLN A 132 -29.72 24.81 0.45
C GLN A 132 -29.06 25.90 1.30
N LEU A 133 -27.81 26.26 1.01
CA LEU A 133 -27.08 27.31 1.73
C LEU A 133 -27.71 28.70 1.50
N ALA A 134 -28.17 28.99 0.28
CA ALA A 134 -28.91 30.22 -0.02
C ALA A 134 -30.23 30.30 0.76
N ARG A 135 -31.00 29.20 0.82
CA ARG A 135 -32.22 29.10 1.64
C ARG A 135 -31.94 29.27 3.12
N LEU A 136 -30.88 28.64 3.63
CA LEU A 136 -30.46 28.77 5.02
C LEU A 136 -30.10 30.23 5.35
N ARG A 137 -29.33 30.90 4.50
CA ARG A 137 -29.00 32.33 4.68
C ARG A 137 -30.24 33.21 4.66
N ALA A 138 -31.18 32.94 3.74
CA ALA A 138 -32.45 33.66 3.71
C ALA A 138 -33.25 33.47 5.01
N ALA A 139 -33.32 32.24 5.54
CA ALA A 139 -33.99 31.96 6.80
C ALA A 139 -33.31 32.66 7.99
N ILE A 140 -31.98 32.62 8.06
CA ILE A 140 -31.17 33.32 9.09
C ILE A 140 -31.40 34.83 9.03
N SER A 141 -31.52 35.41 7.83
CA SER A 141 -31.79 36.84 7.65
C SER A 141 -33.18 37.27 8.15
N ALA A 142 -34.14 36.35 8.22
CA ALA A 142 -35.47 36.63 8.76
C ALA A 142 -35.52 36.60 10.30
N LEU A 143 -34.46 36.12 10.97
CA LEU A 143 -34.40 36.07 12.42
C LEU A 143 -34.14 37.47 13.02
N PRO A 144 -34.63 37.73 14.24
CA PRO A 144 -34.23 38.88 15.05
C PRO A 144 -32.71 38.93 15.25
N ASP A 145 -32.13 40.13 15.32
CA ASP A 145 -30.68 40.34 15.31
C ASP A 145 -29.91 39.50 16.35
N ARG A 146 -30.44 39.40 17.58
CA ARG A 146 -29.83 38.58 18.65
C ARG A 146 -29.82 37.08 18.33
N GLN A 147 -30.89 36.58 17.70
CA GLN A 147 -31.00 35.16 17.33
C GLN A 147 -30.15 34.86 16.10
N ARG A 148 -30.13 35.77 15.12
CA ARG A 148 -29.25 35.70 13.96
C ARG A 148 -27.78 35.57 14.37
N GLN A 149 -27.34 36.48 15.24
CA GLN A 149 -25.95 36.51 15.72
C GLN A 149 -25.58 35.22 16.46
N ALA A 150 -26.48 34.70 17.32
CA ALA A 150 -26.24 33.44 18.02
C ALA A 150 -26.11 32.23 17.05
N VAL A 151 -26.97 32.17 16.03
CA VAL A 151 -26.97 31.10 15.02
C VAL A 151 -25.71 31.18 14.14
N GLU A 152 -25.30 32.38 13.72
CA GLU A 152 -24.09 32.57 12.90
C GLU A 152 -22.81 32.21 13.66
N LEU A 153 -22.73 32.58 14.94
CA LEU A 153 -21.60 32.22 15.82
C LEU A 153 -21.49 30.69 16.01
N GLY A 154 -22.62 29.99 16.12
CA GLY A 154 -22.62 28.53 16.21
C GLY A 154 -22.27 27.83 14.88
N LEU A 155 -22.95 28.18 13.79
CA LEU A 155 -22.83 27.48 12.50
C LEU A 155 -21.57 27.82 11.71
N PHE A 156 -21.16 29.09 11.68
CA PHE A 156 -20.03 29.53 10.85
C PHE A 156 -18.74 29.72 11.64
N SER A 157 -18.84 30.06 12.94
CA SER A 157 -17.66 30.26 13.79
C SER A 157 -17.34 29.05 14.67
N GLY A 158 -18.19 28.01 14.66
CA GLY A 158 -17.95 26.76 15.40
C GLY A 158 -17.98 26.90 16.92
N LEU A 159 -18.64 27.93 17.46
CA LEU A 159 -18.73 28.13 18.90
C LEU A 159 -19.77 27.20 19.51
N SER A 160 -19.37 26.42 20.52
CA SER A 160 -20.27 25.54 21.26
C SER A 160 -21.09 26.32 22.31
N LEU A 161 -22.34 25.90 22.50
CA LEU A 161 -23.17 26.37 23.60
C LEU A 161 -22.63 25.76 24.91
N ARG A 162 -22.42 26.61 25.92
CA ARG A 162 -22.04 26.20 27.27
C ARG A 162 -23.26 26.00 28.16
#